data_AF-A0AAU9DJ44-F1
#
_entry.id   AF-A0AAU9DJ44-F1
#
_cell.length_a   1.000
_cell.length_b   1.000
_cell.length_c   1.000
_cell.angle_alpha   90.00
_cell.angle_beta   90.00
_cell.angle_gamma   90.00
#
_symmetry.space_group_name_H-M   'P 1'
#
loop_
_entity.id
_entity.type
_entity.pdbx_description
1 polymer ?
#
loop_
_entity_poly.entity_id
_entity_poly.type
_entity_poly.pdbx_seq_one_letter_code
_entity_poly.pdbx_strand_id
1 'polypeptide(L)'
;MEKAKGWVFVAGVLILEALVLFYSINFGENENQMYLYASRYSARLSVVMMIVILAYTGRFGLKNIFRTRIRRGFLTNIVMALVINHLIHFYFLATYREVSGIGLTIIDNKAGFVSYVLLVLSPLGMRWVKSLNWWLYGGLLTMLGFMSFVIIRTYLARVQALPEPYVFVIGLALMTITLVMNIYRLVREAPVPLSDRD
;
A
#
# COMPACT_ATOMS: atom_id res chain seq x y z
N MET A 1 -16.45 -2.97 -22.43
CA MET A 1 -16.52 -3.77 -21.18
C MET A 1 -15.27 -3.74 -20.28
N GLU A 2 -14.04 -3.47 -20.77
CA GLU A 2 -12.84 -3.44 -19.88
C GLU A 2 -12.80 -2.27 -18.87
N LYS A 3 -13.35 -1.08 -19.21
CA LYS A 3 -13.34 0.09 -18.33
C LYS A 3 -14.16 -0.10 -17.04
N ALA A 4 -15.21 -0.93 -17.07
CA ALA A 4 -16.08 -1.18 -15.92
C ALA A 4 -15.36 -1.95 -14.79
N LYS A 5 -14.33 -2.76 -15.11
CA LYS A 5 -13.66 -3.63 -14.13
C LYS A 5 -12.76 -2.89 -13.15
N GLY A 6 -12.24 -1.71 -13.53
CA GLY A 6 -11.37 -0.93 -12.64
C GLY A 6 -12.13 -0.26 -11.50
N TRP A 7 -13.36 0.17 -11.75
CA TRP A 7 -14.21 0.82 -10.76
C TRP A 7 -14.66 -0.12 -9.64
N VAL A 8 -14.66 -1.44 -9.86
CA VAL A 8 -15.02 -2.42 -8.83
C VAL A 8 -14.07 -2.36 -7.64
N PHE A 9 -12.76 -2.26 -7.87
CA PHE A 9 -11.78 -2.17 -6.77
C PHE A 9 -11.91 -0.87 -5.99
N VAL A 10 -12.14 0.24 -6.71
CA VAL A 10 -12.35 1.56 -6.12
C VAL A 10 -13.62 1.57 -5.27
N ALA A 11 -14.74 1.11 -5.84
CA ALA A 11 -16.01 0.99 -5.13
C ALA A 11 -15.89 0.08 -3.91
N GLY A 12 -15.20 -1.05 -4.03
CA GLY A 12 -14.91 -1.94 -2.91
C GLY A 12 -14.15 -1.25 -1.78
N VAL A 13 -13.11 -0.47 -2.10
CA VAL A 13 -12.39 0.32 -1.09
C VAL A 13 -13.28 1.38 -0.46
N LEU A 14 -14.08 2.11 -1.25
CA LEU A 14 -15.00 3.11 -0.70
C LEU A 14 -16.03 2.50 0.25
N ILE A 15 -16.56 1.32 -0.07
CA ILE A 15 -17.47 0.58 0.81
C ILE A 15 -16.75 0.17 2.10
N LEU A 16 -15.54 -0.38 2.01
CA LEU A 16 -14.77 -0.77 3.19
C LEU A 16 -14.43 0.44 4.08
N GLU A 17 -14.08 1.57 3.49
CA GLU A 17 -13.83 2.82 4.23
C GLU A 17 -15.10 3.38 4.87
N ALA A 18 -16.25 3.27 4.19
CA ALA A 18 -17.54 3.62 4.78
C ALA A 18 -17.87 2.73 5.99
N LEU A 19 -17.56 1.43 5.92
CA LEU A 19 -17.71 0.52 7.06
C LEU A 19 -16.74 0.86 8.19
N VAL A 20 -15.50 1.24 7.88
CA VAL A 20 -14.53 1.73 8.87
C VAL A 20 -15.05 2.98 9.57
N LEU A 21 -15.57 3.95 8.82
CA LEU A 21 -16.13 5.18 9.38
C LEU A 21 -17.38 4.87 10.22
N PHE A 22 -18.29 4.05 9.71
CA PHE A 22 -19.49 3.63 10.43
C PHE A 22 -19.13 2.96 11.76
N TYR A 23 -18.20 2.01 11.74
CA TYR A 23 -17.68 1.38 12.97
C TYR A 23 -17.12 2.46 13.92
N SER A 24 -16.30 3.37 13.41
CA SER A 24 -15.65 4.39 14.23
C SER A 24 -16.64 5.37 14.88
N ILE A 25 -17.74 5.71 14.19
CA ILE A 25 -18.83 6.53 14.74
C ILE A 25 -19.57 5.80 15.87
N ASN A 26 -19.82 4.50 15.73
CA ASN A 26 -20.59 3.74 16.71
C ASN A 26 -19.79 3.37 17.96
N PHE A 27 -18.46 3.28 17.85
CA PHE A 27 -17.59 2.85 18.95
C PHE A 27 -16.73 3.97 19.54
N GLY A 28 -16.63 5.14 18.89
CA GLY A 28 -15.95 6.30 19.43
C GLY A 28 -16.85 7.09 20.39
N GLU A 29 -16.38 7.33 21.61
CA GLU A 29 -17.14 8.10 22.61
C GLU A 29 -17.18 9.61 22.30
N ASN A 30 -16.23 10.08 21.51
CA ASN A 30 -16.13 11.47 21.07
C ASN A 30 -15.46 11.56 19.69
N GLU A 31 -15.46 12.76 19.11
CA GLU A 31 -14.89 13.02 17.78
C GLU A 31 -13.42 12.61 17.67
N ASN A 32 -12.63 12.85 18.73
CA ASN A 32 -11.23 12.46 18.79
C ASN A 32 -11.06 10.93 18.67
N GLN A 33 -11.78 10.17 19.50
CA GLN A 33 -11.77 8.70 19.45
C GLN A 33 -12.30 8.16 18.11
N MET A 34 -13.33 8.79 17.54
CA MET A 34 -13.86 8.42 16.23
C MET A 34 -12.77 8.50 15.16
N TYR A 35 -12.07 9.63 15.02
CA TYR A 35 -11.01 9.76 14.02
C TYR A 35 -9.77 8.91 14.35
N LEU A 36 -9.50 8.64 15.64
CA LEU A 36 -8.46 7.70 16.05
C LEU A 36 -8.78 6.28 15.57
N TYR A 37 -10.01 5.81 15.72
CA TYR A 37 -10.41 4.50 15.21
C TYR A 37 -10.40 4.48 13.69
N ALA A 38 -10.98 5.48 13.03
CA ALA A 38 -11.03 5.54 11.57
C ALA A 38 -9.62 5.50 10.96
N SER A 39 -8.69 6.29 11.50
CA SER A 39 -7.29 6.27 11.04
C SER A 39 -6.60 4.93 11.27
N ARG A 40 -6.81 4.28 12.43
CA ARG A 40 -6.21 2.96 12.75
C ARG A 40 -6.75 1.84 11.88
N TYR A 41 -8.06 1.75 11.68
CA TYR A 41 -8.66 0.69 10.87
C TYR A 41 -8.42 0.90 9.38
N SER A 42 -8.46 2.14 8.89
CA SER A 42 -8.09 2.46 7.51
C SER A 42 -6.62 2.14 7.22
N ALA A 43 -5.70 2.39 8.17
CA ALA A 43 -4.29 1.97 8.06
C ALA A 43 -4.14 0.44 7.95
N ARG A 44 -4.90 -0.32 8.76
CA ARG A 44 -4.88 -1.79 8.70
C ARG A 44 -5.37 -2.29 7.35
N LEU A 45 -6.40 -1.65 6.79
CA LEU A 45 -6.87 -1.95 5.43
C LEU A 45 -5.76 -1.72 4.39
N SER A 46 -4.99 -0.63 4.51
CA SER A 46 -3.82 -0.39 3.66
C SER A 46 -2.80 -1.52 3.72
N VAL A 47 -2.53 -2.03 4.93
CA VAL A 47 -1.59 -3.15 5.12
C VAL A 47 -2.11 -4.42 4.45
N VAL A 48 -3.40 -4.74 4.59
CA VAL A 48 -4.01 -5.88 3.89
C VAL A 48 -3.86 -5.74 2.37
N MET A 49 -4.18 -4.57 1.82
CA MET A 49 -4.03 -4.30 0.39
C MET A 49 -2.57 -4.41 -0.07
N MET A 50 -1.63 -3.92 0.73
CA MET A 50 -0.21 -4.06 0.47
C MET A 50 0.24 -5.52 0.44
N ILE A 51 -0.20 -6.35 1.38
CA ILE A 51 0.06 -7.79 1.39
C ILE A 51 -0.48 -8.45 0.12
N VAL A 52 -1.70 -8.10 -0.33
CA VAL A 52 -2.27 -8.64 -1.57
C VAL A 52 -1.42 -8.24 -2.78
N ILE A 53 -0.98 -6.99 -2.86
CA ILE A 53 -0.11 -6.51 -3.93
C ILE A 53 1.22 -7.27 -3.92
N LEU A 54 1.88 -7.37 -2.76
CA LEU A 54 3.14 -8.09 -2.62
C LEU A 54 2.99 -9.58 -2.94
N ALA A 55 1.91 -10.23 -2.51
CA ALA A 55 1.63 -11.62 -2.84
C ALA A 55 1.46 -11.80 -4.36
N TYR A 56 0.73 -10.89 -5.01
CA TYR A 56 0.52 -10.92 -6.45
C TYR A 56 1.82 -10.72 -7.23
N THR A 57 2.61 -9.71 -6.87
CA THR A 57 3.91 -9.43 -7.51
C THR A 57 4.95 -10.51 -7.22
N GLY A 58 4.97 -11.07 -6.00
CA GLY A 58 5.84 -12.18 -5.64
C GLY A 58 5.45 -13.49 -6.33
N ARG A 59 4.16 -13.74 -6.54
CA ARG A 59 3.67 -14.97 -7.19
C ARG A 59 3.92 -14.97 -8.69
N PHE A 60 3.70 -13.85 -9.37
CA PHE A 60 3.79 -13.78 -10.84
C PHE A 60 5.08 -13.15 -11.35
N GLY A 61 5.66 -12.21 -10.60
CA GLY A 61 6.77 -11.37 -11.04
C GLY A 61 6.31 -10.22 -11.94
N LEU A 62 6.95 -9.06 -11.81
CA LEU A 62 6.56 -7.85 -12.56
C LEU A 62 6.71 -8.06 -14.07
N LYS A 63 7.74 -8.79 -14.55
CA LYS A 63 7.92 -9.06 -15.98
C LYS A 63 6.72 -9.78 -16.58
N ASN A 64 6.23 -10.83 -15.90
CA ASN A 64 5.08 -11.59 -16.37
C ASN A 64 3.75 -10.85 -16.20
N ILE A 65 3.63 -9.99 -15.18
CA ILE A 65 2.45 -9.14 -14.99
C ILE A 65 2.33 -8.14 -16.14
N PHE A 66 3.43 -7.50 -16.53
CA PHE A 66 3.42 -6.51 -17.61
C PHE A 66 3.37 -7.11 -19.01
N ARG A 67 3.56 -8.42 -19.17
CA ARG A 67 3.42 -9.12 -20.46
C ARG A 67 1.97 -9.18 -20.95
N THR A 68 0.97 -9.15 -20.06
CA THR A 68 -0.44 -9.22 -20.45
C THR A 68 -1.23 -8.02 -19.95
N ARG A 69 -2.13 -7.49 -20.80
CA ARG A 69 -2.97 -6.33 -20.46
C ARG A 69 -3.85 -6.59 -19.24
N ILE A 70 -4.35 -7.82 -19.10
CA ILE A 70 -5.24 -8.22 -18.00
C ILE A 70 -4.50 -8.16 -16.66
N ARG A 71 -3.31 -8.77 -16.56
CA ARG A 71 -2.53 -8.78 -15.29
C ARG A 71 -2.02 -7.40 -14.92
N ARG A 72 -1.50 -6.65 -15.90
CA ARG A 72 -1.12 -5.25 -15.70
C ARG A 72 -2.31 -4.42 -15.22
N GLY A 73 -3.46 -4.55 -15.89
CA GLY A 73 -4.69 -3.84 -15.51
C GLY A 73 -5.14 -4.18 -14.09
N PHE A 74 -5.08 -5.45 -13.70
CA PHE A 74 -5.37 -5.88 -12.33
C PHE A 74 -4.43 -5.22 -11.32
N LEU A 75 -3.10 -5.28 -11.54
CA LEU A 75 -2.11 -4.65 -10.65
C LEU A 75 -2.32 -3.14 -10.55
N THR A 76 -2.52 -2.46 -11.69
CA THR A 76 -2.77 -1.02 -11.72
C THR A 76 -4.04 -0.64 -10.95
N ASN A 77 -5.11 -1.44 -11.05
CA ASN A 77 -6.36 -1.16 -10.37
C ASN A 77 -6.27 -1.38 -8.87
N ILE A 78 -5.59 -2.45 -8.40
CA ILE A 78 -5.41 -2.67 -6.96
C ILE A 78 -4.45 -1.62 -6.34
N VAL A 79 -3.42 -1.20 -7.06
CA VAL A 79 -2.54 -0.08 -6.64
C VAL A 79 -3.32 1.22 -6.58
N MET A 80 -4.17 1.51 -7.58
CA MET A 80 -5.06 2.68 -7.55
C MET A 80 -6.03 2.63 -6.36
N ALA A 81 -6.57 1.46 -6.05
CA ALA A 81 -7.43 1.28 -4.89
C ALA A 81 -6.66 1.53 -3.58
N LEU A 82 -5.41 1.07 -3.48
CA LEU A 82 -4.53 1.37 -2.34
C LEU A 82 -4.24 2.88 -2.22
N VAL A 83 -4.03 3.58 -3.34
CA VAL A 83 -3.88 5.05 -3.35
C VAL A 83 -5.11 5.73 -2.76
N ILE A 84 -6.33 5.33 -3.18
CA ILE A 84 -7.58 5.91 -2.67
C ILE A 84 -7.75 5.64 -1.18
N ASN A 85 -7.51 4.39 -0.74
CA ASN A 85 -7.50 4.06 0.68
C ASN A 85 -6.47 4.92 1.45
N HIS A 86 -5.25 5.13 0.93
CA HIS A 86 -4.25 5.97 1.59
C HIS A 86 -4.62 7.46 1.63
N LEU A 87 -5.31 7.98 0.62
CA LEU A 87 -5.84 9.35 0.63
C LEU A 87 -6.87 9.52 1.76
N ILE A 88 -7.79 8.56 1.90
CA ILE A 88 -8.82 8.56 2.95
C ILE A 88 -8.18 8.36 4.33
N HIS A 89 -7.24 7.42 4.45
CA HIS A 89 -6.46 7.21 5.67
C HIS A 89 -5.75 8.51 6.11
N PHE A 90 -5.10 9.19 5.17
CA PHE A 90 -4.40 10.45 5.46
C PHE A 90 -5.37 11.52 5.94
N TYR A 91 -6.55 11.63 5.33
CA TYR A 91 -7.62 12.50 5.82
C TYR A 91 -7.98 12.18 7.28
N PHE A 92 -8.30 10.93 7.61
CA PHE A 92 -8.63 10.55 8.99
C PHE A 92 -7.49 10.84 9.99
N LEU A 93 -6.24 10.61 9.59
CA LEU A 93 -5.08 10.87 10.43
C LEU A 93 -4.85 12.37 10.64
N ALA A 94 -5.01 13.18 9.60
CA ALA A 94 -4.88 14.63 9.66
C ALA A 94 -5.95 15.23 10.58
N THR A 95 -7.22 14.84 10.40
CA THR A 95 -8.32 15.30 11.24
C THR A 95 -8.16 14.84 12.69
N TYR A 96 -7.79 13.58 12.94
CA TYR A 96 -7.49 13.11 14.31
C TYR A 96 -6.44 14.01 14.99
N ARG A 97 -5.37 14.36 14.27
CA ARG A 97 -4.30 15.19 14.82
C ARG A 97 -4.72 16.63 15.06
N GLU A 98 -5.49 17.21 14.15
CA GLU A 98 -6.08 18.54 14.32
C GLU A 98 -7.00 18.59 15.54
N VAL A 99 -7.96 17.67 15.64
CA VAL A 99 -8.90 17.55 16.77
C VAL A 99 -8.16 17.26 18.09
N SER A 100 -7.02 16.57 18.05
CA SER A 100 -6.19 16.28 19.23
C SER A 100 -5.22 17.41 19.60
N GLY A 101 -5.14 18.50 18.82
CA GLY A 101 -4.14 19.55 19.01
C GLY A 101 -2.69 19.10 18.77
N ILE A 102 -2.48 18.00 18.05
CA ILE A 102 -1.15 17.45 17.73
C ILE A 102 -0.73 17.97 16.35
N GLY A 103 0.32 18.79 16.29
CA GLY A 103 0.85 19.29 15.03
C GLY A 103 1.27 18.17 14.06
N LEU A 104 0.85 18.26 12.80
CA LEU A 104 1.31 17.38 11.71
C LEU A 104 2.39 18.12 10.90
N THR A 105 3.66 17.91 11.25
CA THR A 105 4.76 18.43 10.43
C THR A 105 5.29 17.36 9.47
N ILE A 106 5.67 17.79 8.26
CA ILE A 106 6.32 16.93 7.26
C ILE A 106 7.70 16.49 7.77
N ILE A 107 8.37 17.34 8.56
CA ILE A 107 9.72 17.10 9.08
C ILE A 107 9.74 15.89 10.01
N ASP A 108 8.70 15.71 10.82
CA ASP A 108 8.59 14.58 11.75
C ASP A 108 8.18 13.28 11.04
N ASN A 109 7.62 13.38 9.82
CA ASN A 109 7.01 12.26 9.09
C ASN A 109 7.61 12.05 7.68
N LYS A 110 8.90 12.38 7.49
CA LYS A 110 9.59 12.32 6.17
C LYS A 110 9.40 10.99 5.45
N ALA A 111 9.58 9.87 6.16
CA ALA A 111 9.43 8.55 5.55
C ALA A 111 7.99 8.28 5.09
N GLY A 112 7.00 8.68 5.89
CA GLY A 112 5.59 8.59 5.52
C GLY A 112 5.28 9.44 4.28
N PHE A 113 5.74 10.69 4.26
CA PHE A 113 5.56 11.58 3.12
C PHE A 113 6.19 11.04 1.83
N VAL A 114 7.43 10.55 1.89
CA VAL A 114 8.10 9.95 0.72
C VAL A 114 7.33 8.72 0.22
N SER A 115 6.91 7.83 1.13
CA SER A 115 6.14 6.64 0.75
C SER A 115 4.80 7.00 0.10
N TYR A 116 4.15 8.05 0.58
CA TYR A 116 2.90 8.57 0.04
C TYR A 116 3.08 9.11 -1.38
N VAL A 117 4.11 9.91 -1.63
CA VAL A 117 4.43 10.44 -2.97
C VAL A 117 4.70 9.29 -3.95
N LEU A 118 5.53 8.31 -3.55
CA LEU A 118 5.83 7.15 -4.39
C LEU A 118 4.56 6.36 -4.74
N LEU A 119 3.68 6.14 -3.76
CA LEU A 119 2.43 5.43 -3.95
C LEU A 119 1.48 6.18 -4.90
N VAL A 120 1.23 7.46 -4.66
CA VAL A 120 0.29 8.28 -5.44
C VAL A 120 0.72 8.40 -6.91
N LEU A 121 2.01 8.49 -7.18
CA LEU A 121 2.54 8.60 -8.55
C LEU A 121 2.61 7.24 -9.27
N SER A 122 2.67 6.13 -8.53
CA SER A 122 2.82 4.78 -9.11
C SER A 122 1.76 4.41 -10.16
N PRO A 123 0.42 4.61 -9.98
CA PRO A 123 -0.55 4.25 -11.00
C PRO A 123 -0.44 5.09 -12.27
N LEU A 124 0.05 6.33 -12.18
CA LEU A 124 0.29 7.18 -13.35
C LEU A 124 1.40 6.58 -14.23
N GLY A 125 2.53 6.21 -13.60
CA GLY A 125 3.63 5.53 -14.29
C GLY A 125 3.18 4.21 -14.94
N MET A 126 2.40 3.41 -14.23
CA MET A 126 1.87 2.13 -14.75
C MET A 126 0.88 2.29 -15.92
N ARG A 127 0.15 3.41 -15.99
CA ARG A 127 -0.81 3.68 -17.07
C ARG A 127 -0.14 4.27 -18.31
N TRP A 128 0.87 5.11 -18.13
CA TRP A 128 1.54 5.77 -19.25
C TRP A 128 2.53 4.85 -19.98
N VAL A 129 3.25 3.99 -19.25
CA VAL A 129 4.23 3.11 -19.89
C VAL A 129 3.58 1.78 -20.30
N LYS A 130 3.54 1.51 -21.61
CA LYS A 130 2.94 0.28 -22.17
C LYS A 130 3.77 -0.98 -21.95
N SER A 131 5.06 -0.86 -21.65
CA SER A 131 5.98 -1.97 -21.40
C SER A 131 6.79 -1.70 -20.13
N LEU A 132 7.28 -2.77 -19.50
CA LEU A 132 8.08 -2.65 -18.28
C LEU A 132 9.51 -2.27 -18.66
N ASN A 133 9.84 -0.98 -18.58
CA ASN A 133 11.23 -0.51 -18.71
C ASN A 133 11.94 -0.57 -17.35
N TRP A 134 13.26 -0.41 -17.36
CA TRP A 134 14.10 -0.43 -16.15
C TRP A 134 13.62 0.56 -15.08
N TRP A 135 13.27 1.79 -15.48
CA TRP A 135 12.82 2.85 -14.56
C TRP A 135 11.52 2.50 -13.85
N LEU A 136 10.53 1.99 -14.57
CA LEU A 136 9.26 1.56 -13.99
C LEU A 136 9.46 0.32 -13.11
N TYR A 137 10.30 -0.62 -13.52
CA TYR A 137 10.63 -1.80 -12.72
C TYR A 137 11.28 -1.41 -11.40
N GLY A 138 12.37 -0.64 -11.46
CA GLY A 138 13.08 -0.13 -10.28
C GLY A 138 12.20 0.75 -9.40
N GLY A 139 11.38 1.61 -10.01
CA GLY A 139 10.43 2.48 -9.30
C GLY A 139 9.36 1.68 -8.53
N LEU A 140 8.75 0.67 -9.15
CA LEU A 140 7.77 -0.19 -8.49
C LEU A 140 8.41 -1.00 -7.35
N LEU A 141 9.61 -1.56 -7.55
CA LEU A 141 10.32 -2.29 -6.50
C LEU A 141 10.71 -1.37 -5.33
N THR A 142 11.18 -0.15 -5.64
CA THR A 142 11.53 0.85 -4.63
C THR A 142 10.30 1.24 -3.83
N MET A 143 9.18 1.54 -4.51
CA MET A 143 7.91 1.84 -3.84
C MET A 143 7.47 0.67 -2.95
N LEU A 144 7.45 -0.56 -3.48
CA LEU A 144 7.02 -1.74 -2.72
C LEU A 144 7.91 -1.99 -1.50
N GLY A 145 9.23 -1.97 -1.68
CA GLY A 145 10.20 -2.17 -0.61
C GLY A 145 10.14 -1.07 0.46
N PHE A 146 10.10 0.19 0.05
CA PHE A 146 10.08 1.33 0.95
C PHE A 146 8.78 1.40 1.77
N MET A 147 7.62 1.22 1.13
CA MET A 147 6.34 1.13 1.85
C MET A 147 6.33 -0.04 2.83
N SER A 148 6.84 -1.19 2.43
CA SER A 148 6.93 -2.36 3.32
C SER A 148 7.82 -2.09 4.53
N PHE A 149 8.95 -1.41 4.33
CA PHE A 149 9.83 -0.99 5.41
C PHE A 149 9.10 -0.06 6.41
N VAL A 150 8.37 0.95 5.92
CA VAL A 150 7.60 1.86 6.78
C VAL A 150 6.53 1.11 7.57
N ILE A 151 5.79 0.19 6.93
CA ILE A 151 4.77 -0.64 7.58
C ILE A 151 5.41 -1.55 8.65
N ILE A 152 6.48 -2.26 8.31
CA ILE A 152 7.18 -3.16 9.24
C ILE A 152 7.68 -2.40 10.46
N ARG A 153 8.34 -1.26 10.27
CA ARG A 153 8.80 -0.42 11.38
C ARG A 153 7.63 0.01 12.28
N THR A 154 6.51 0.41 11.67
CA THR A 154 5.31 0.82 12.41
C THR A 154 4.72 -0.35 13.20
N TYR A 155 4.62 -1.53 12.59
CA TYR A 155 4.06 -2.71 13.25
C TYR A 155 4.97 -3.25 14.34
N LEU A 156 6.29 -3.23 14.16
CA LEU A 156 7.26 -3.60 15.20
C LEU A 156 7.11 -2.71 16.46
N ALA A 157 6.97 -1.39 16.27
CA ALA A 157 6.72 -0.48 17.37
C ALA A 157 5.41 -0.80 18.12
N ARG A 158 4.38 -1.29 17.40
CA ARG A 158 3.10 -1.72 18.00
C ARG A 158 3.21 -3.04 18.75
N VAL A 159 3.99 -3.99 18.23
CA VAL A 159 4.23 -5.28 18.91
C VAL A 159 4.90 -5.06 20.26
N GLN A 160 5.83 -4.10 20.36
CA GLN A 160 6.52 -3.78 21.60
C GLN A 160 5.64 -3.03 22.62
N ALA A 161 4.62 -2.31 22.16
CA ALA A 161 3.85 -1.39 22.99
C ALA A 161 2.50 -1.94 23.47
N LEU A 162 2.01 -3.06 22.91
CA LEU A 162 0.67 -3.58 23.18
C LEU A 162 0.73 -4.95 23.86
N PRO A 163 -0.15 -5.22 24.85
CA PRO A 163 -0.16 -6.49 25.58
C PRO A 163 -0.58 -7.68 24.72
N GLU A 164 -1.45 -7.46 23.71
CA GLU A 164 -1.94 -8.50 22.80
C GLU A 164 -1.73 -8.11 21.33
N PRO A 165 -0.51 -8.24 20.79
CA PRO A 165 -0.18 -7.71 19.48
C PRO A 165 -0.46 -8.69 18.32
N TYR A 166 -1.33 -9.70 18.50
CA TYR A 166 -1.50 -10.81 17.55
C TYR A 166 -1.74 -10.37 16.10
N VAL A 167 -2.59 -9.38 15.88
CA VAL A 167 -2.89 -8.84 14.53
C VAL A 167 -1.63 -8.24 13.89
N PHE A 168 -0.78 -7.57 14.68
CA PHE A 168 0.46 -7.00 14.19
C PHE A 168 1.51 -8.08 13.89
N VAL A 169 1.59 -9.12 14.72
CA VAL A 169 2.47 -10.28 14.49
C VAL A 169 2.10 -11.02 13.21
N ILE A 170 0.81 -11.32 13.01
CA ILE A 170 0.32 -11.97 11.79
C ILE A 170 0.60 -11.10 10.56
N GLY A 171 0.33 -9.79 10.65
CA GLY A 171 0.64 -8.84 9.58
C GLY A 171 2.12 -8.81 9.22
N LEU A 172 3.01 -8.80 10.21
CA LEU A 172 4.47 -8.85 10.01
C LEU A 172 4.90 -10.16 9.35
N ALA A 173 4.36 -11.30 9.79
CA ALA A 173 4.68 -12.60 9.21
C ALA A 173 4.28 -12.65 7.72
N LEU A 174 3.06 -12.24 7.38
CA LEU A 174 2.56 -12.22 6.00
C LEU A 174 3.35 -11.23 5.11
N MET A 175 3.66 -10.04 5.63
CA MET A 175 4.51 -9.06 4.94
C MET A 175 5.90 -9.63 4.68
N THR A 176 6.51 -10.29 5.66
CA THR A 176 7.84 -10.90 5.52
C THR A 176 7.84 -12.00 4.46
N ILE A 177 6.87 -12.93 4.52
CA ILE A 177 6.74 -14.01 3.53
C ILE A 177 6.60 -13.43 2.11
N THR A 178 5.70 -12.47 1.92
CA THR A 178 5.46 -11.89 0.60
C THR A 178 6.63 -11.04 0.10
N LEU A 179 7.37 -10.37 0.99
CA LEU A 179 8.64 -9.72 0.64
C LEU A 179 9.70 -10.71 0.18
N VAL A 180 9.88 -11.82 0.90
CA VAL A 180 10.82 -12.89 0.51
C VAL A 180 10.48 -13.44 -0.87
N MET A 181 9.19 -13.62 -1.17
CA MET A 181 8.74 -14.01 -2.52
C MET A 181 9.13 -12.97 -3.58
N ASN A 182 9.03 -11.68 -3.28
CA ASN A 182 9.43 -10.62 -4.21
C ASN A 182 10.95 -10.55 -4.40
N ILE A 183 11.74 -10.76 -3.35
CA ILE A 183 13.21 -10.86 -3.43
C ILE A 183 13.60 -12.05 -4.31
N TYR A 184 12.99 -13.22 -4.08
CA TYR A 184 13.21 -14.39 -4.94
C TYR A 184 12.90 -14.09 -6.41
N ARG A 185 11.79 -13.39 -6.69
CA ARG A 185 11.45 -12.94 -8.05
C ARG A 185 12.48 -11.99 -8.62
N LEU A 186 12.95 -11.02 -7.83
CA LEU A 186 13.97 -10.08 -8.26
C LEU A 186 15.26 -10.80 -8.67
N VAL A 187 15.71 -11.78 -7.89
CA VAL A 187 16.92 -12.56 -8.22
C VAL A 187 16.71 -13.39 -9.48
N ARG A 188 15.55 -14.03 -9.64
CA ARG A 188 15.23 -14.84 -10.85
C ARG A 188 14.97 -14.01 -12.10
N GLU A 189 14.45 -12.80 -11.94
CA GLU A 189 14.06 -11.92 -13.04
C GLU A 189 15.04 -10.78 -13.25
N ALA A 190 16.14 -10.71 -12.51
CA ALA A 190 17.17 -9.70 -12.67
C ALA A 190 17.52 -9.58 -14.16
N PRO A 191 17.61 -8.36 -14.71
CA PRO A 191 18.07 -8.20 -16.08
C PRO A 191 19.47 -8.82 -16.17
N VAL A 192 19.62 -9.85 -17.01
CA VAL A 192 20.92 -10.12 -17.63
C VAL A 192 21.36 -8.77 -18.20
N PRO A 193 22.55 -8.26 -17.87
CA PRO A 193 23.00 -6.98 -18.37
C PRO A 193 22.82 -6.96 -19.89
N LEU A 194 22.30 -5.85 -20.42
CA LEU A 194 22.41 -5.55 -21.84
C LEU A 194 23.88 -5.20 -22.12
N SER A 195 24.78 -6.17 -21.99
CA SER A 195 25.99 -6.20 -22.79
C SER A 195 25.77 -7.26 -23.86
N ASP A 196 26.17 -6.94 -25.08
CA ASP A 196 26.23 -7.84 -26.24
C ASP A 196 24.99 -7.85 -27.15
N ARG A 197 24.44 -6.66 -27.45
CA ARG A 197 23.74 -6.41 -28.72
C ARG A 197 24.07 -5.01 -29.24
N ASP A 198 25.33 -4.81 -29.59
CA ASP A 198 25.75 -3.88 -30.64
C ASP A 198 26.03 -4.69 -31.91
#